data_AF-A0A956EXY8-F1
#
_entry.id   AF-A0A956EXY8-F1
#
_cell.length_a   1.000
_cell.length_b   1.000
_cell.length_c   1.000
_cell.angle_alpha   90.00
_cell.angle_beta   90.00
_cell.angle_gamma   90.00
#
_symmetry.space_group_name_H-M   'P 1'
#
loop_
_entity.id
_entity.type
_entity.pdbx_description
1 polymer ?
#
loop_
_entity_poly.entity_id
_entity_poly.type
_entity_poly.pdbx_seq_one_letter_code
_entity_poly.pdbx_strand_id
1 'polypeptide(L)'
;LHTTFEHPPSQRTGAEEPSQVRRVSGTVMSSVTFAKLVEMIATGDLGPDDQVALMGEGFRRIGDIHELERHLLPSTTAATGRMFEPGVPDFVCDLGTMPMLAVLARMRQRRETGGLFVLRKGADRAQRKEIYLRGGRLLHVASSAREELLGEYLVRRGALSREDLEQALRLLKNFGGRLGDTLISLHLVDAHDLFRAIRDQGRDRVATMCSWSEGGVAFYRGTTPGHVEFKLDLDLASPIMAGAILLGQGEPATLLPNLSTHILPGPRIEATLDRRERGTAPSSMQRLPELSKSSPTLENAISALTQPDVDGARVIGRKEACAALIAAKTVGWIQF
;
A
#
# COMPACT_ATOMS: atom_id res chain seq x y z
N LEU A 1 -30.93 10.40 14.41
CA LEU A 1 -30.59 9.33 15.36
C LEU A 1 -29.21 9.66 15.92
N HIS A 2 -29.17 10.29 17.09
CA HIS A 2 -27.93 10.64 17.78
C HIS A 2 -27.32 9.37 18.37
N THR A 3 -26.17 8.96 17.84
CA THR A 3 -25.34 7.93 18.44
C THR A 3 -24.55 8.58 19.57
N THR A 4 -24.88 8.22 20.81
CA THR A 4 -24.17 8.61 22.02
C THR A 4 -22.76 8.02 21.96
N PHE A 5 -21.74 8.86 21.83
CA PHE A 5 -20.35 8.43 22.04
C PHE A 5 -20.14 8.29 23.54
N GLU A 6 -20.05 7.05 24.03
CA GLU A 6 -19.60 6.78 25.40
C GLU A 6 -18.17 7.31 25.58
N HIS A 7 -17.97 8.14 26.61
CA HIS A 7 -16.63 8.53 27.04
C HIS A 7 -15.84 7.29 27.48
N PRO A 8 -14.53 7.19 27.17
CA PRO A 8 -13.71 6.09 27.63
C PRO A 8 -13.67 6.06 29.18
N PRO A 9 -13.62 4.87 29.79
CA PRO A 9 -13.60 4.73 31.24
C PRO A 9 -12.38 5.43 31.85
N SER A 10 -12.59 5.94 33.07
CA SER A 10 -11.62 6.70 33.86
C SER A 10 -10.25 6.02 33.96
N GLN A 11 -9.21 6.86 33.90
CA GLN A 11 -7.80 6.48 34.01
C GLN A 11 -7.56 5.58 35.22
N ARG A 12 -7.27 4.30 34.98
CA ARG A 12 -6.55 3.46 35.94
C ARG A 12 -5.07 3.82 35.86
N THR A 13 -4.63 4.75 36.70
CA THR A 13 -3.22 4.99 37.00
C THR A 13 -2.70 3.86 37.91
N GLY A 14 -2.60 2.66 37.37
CA GLY A 14 -1.79 1.58 37.96
C GLY A 14 -0.47 1.53 37.21
N ALA A 15 0.65 1.35 37.91
CA ALA A 15 1.92 1.04 37.26
C ALA A 15 1.71 -0.21 36.39
N GLU A 16 1.63 -0.03 35.07
CA GLU A 16 1.48 -1.14 34.14
C GLU A 16 2.72 -2.01 34.24
N GLU A 17 2.56 -3.25 34.74
CA GLU A 17 3.65 -4.23 34.67
C GLU A 17 4.07 -4.37 33.21
N PRO A 18 5.38 -4.37 32.92
CA PRO A 18 5.80 -4.21 31.55
C PRO A 18 5.72 -5.57 30.83
N SER A 19 5.18 -5.60 29.61
CA SER A 19 4.90 -6.87 28.91
C SER A 19 6.18 -7.66 28.63
N GLN A 20 6.05 -8.99 28.60
CA GLN A 20 7.15 -9.88 28.20
C GLN A 20 6.79 -10.62 26.91
N VAL A 21 7.79 -10.82 26.05
CA VAL A 21 7.66 -11.60 24.82
C VAL A 21 8.55 -12.82 24.89
N ARG A 22 8.02 -13.97 24.52
CA ARG A 22 8.79 -15.20 24.34
C ARG A 22 8.66 -15.64 22.90
N ARG A 23 9.78 -15.61 22.19
CA ARG A 23 9.84 -16.09 20.80
C ARG A 23 9.79 -17.61 20.76
N VAL A 24 9.36 -18.18 19.63
CA VAL A 24 9.46 -19.63 19.37
C VAL A 24 10.90 -20.15 19.49
N SER A 25 11.90 -19.31 19.22
CA SER A 25 13.32 -19.63 19.43
C SER A 25 13.73 -19.81 20.91
N GLY A 26 12.84 -19.50 21.85
CA GLY A 26 13.10 -19.48 23.29
C GLY A 26 13.66 -18.15 23.81
N THR A 27 13.97 -17.19 22.94
CA THR A 27 14.45 -15.85 23.35
C THR A 27 13.34 -15.09 24.07
N VAL A 28 13.64 -14.55 25.25
CA VAL A 28 12.71 -13.74 26.04
C VAL A 28 13.13 -12.28 25.99
N MET A 29 12.17 -11.39 25.73
CA MET A 29 12.33 -9.95 25.80
C MET A 29 11.47 -9.42 26.95
N SER A 30 12.12 -8.78 27.92
CA SER A 30 11.43 -8.13 29.04
C SER A 30 11.14 -6.66 28.72
N SER A 31 10.10 -6.14 29.36
CA SER A 31 9.74 -4.74 29.34
C SER A 31 9.39 -4.13 27.99
N VAL A 32 8.60 -4.85 27.19
CA VAL A 32 8.14 -4.40 25.87
C VAL A 32 6.84 -3.61 26.01
N THR A 33 6.81 -2.38 25.49
CA THR A 33 5.58 -1.55 25.48
C THR A 33 4.55 -2.12 24.51
N PHE A 34 3.27 -1.85 24.75
CA PHE A 34 2.20 -2.31 23.86
C PHE A 34 2.38 -1.80 22.42
N ALA A 35 2.76 -0.53 22.25
CA ALA A 35 3.10 0.03 20.94
C ALA A 35 4.25 -0.71 20.26
N LYS A 36 5.29 -1.10 21.01
CA LYS A 36 6.41 -1.85 20.46
C LYS A 36 6.01 -3.26 20.05
N LEU A 37 5.12 -3.91 20.79
CA LEU A 37 4.53 -5.20 20.41
C LEU A 37 3.80 -5.09 19.06
N VAL A 38 2.89 -4.12 18.94
CA VAL A 38 2.13 -3.88 17.71
C VAL A 38 3.06 -3.60 16.53
N GLU A 39 4.10 -2.78 16.73
CA GLU A 39 5.12 -2.51 15.72
C GLU A 39 5.83 -3.80 15.28
N MET A 40 6.34 -4.59 16.23
CA MET A 40 7.05 -5.84 15.94
C MET A 40 6.16 -6.88 15.24
N ILE A 41 4.88 -6.94 15.57
CA ILE A 41 3.93 -7.84 14.89
C ILE A 41 3.68 -7.35 13.46
N ALA A 42 3.41 -6.06 13.28
CA ALA A 42 3.13 -5.45 11.98
C ALA A 42 4.33 -5.52 11.01
N THR A 43 5.56 -5.45 11.53
CA THR A 43 6.78 -5.63 10.73
C THR A 43 7.15 -7.10 10.53
N GLY A 44 6.43 -8.04 11.15
CA GLY A 44 6.73 -9.47 11.12
C GLY A 44 7.99 -9.87 11.91
N ASP A 45 8.42 -9.04 12.88
CA ASP A 45 9.45 -9.41 13.88
C ASP A 45 8.91 -10.43 14.89
N LEU A 46 7.59 -10.42 15.10
CA LEU A 46 6.85 -11.43 15.85
C LEU A 46 5.79 -12.08 14.96
N GLY A 47 5.68 -13.40 15.03
CA GLY A 47 4.69 -14.20 14.35
C GLY A 47 3.53 -14.63 15.28
N PRO A 48 2.51 -15.32 14.74
CA PRO A 48 1.32 -15.71 15.49
C PRO A 48 1.62 -16.66 16.66
N ASP A 49 2.75 -17.38 16.61
CA ASP A 49 3.13 -18.39 17.59
C ASP A 49 3.99 -17.89 18.73
N ASP A 50 4.61 -16.72 18.54
CA ASP A 50 5.32 -16.09 19.63
C ASP A 50 4.32 -15.78 20.74
N GLN A 51 4.78 -15.86 21.98
CA GLN A 51 3.93 -15.70 23.15
C GLN A 51 4.16 -14.35 23.79
N VAL A 52 3.07 -13.74 24.27
CA VAL A 52 3.11 -12.48 25.01
C VAL A 52 2.44 -12.68 26.36
N ALA A 53 3.12 -12.24 27.40
CA ALA A 53 2.56 -12.01 28.73
C ALA A 53 2.24 -10.51 28.81
N LEU A 54 0.98 -10.15 28.52
CA LEU A 54 0.54 -8.75 28.56
C LEU A 54 0.36 -8.33 30.01
N MET A 55 1.09 -7.30 30.45
CA MET A 55 0.84 -6.64 31.74
C MET A 55 0.87 -7.58 32.95
N GLY A 56 1.78 -8.56 32.96
CA GLY A 56 1.88 -9.54 34.04
C GLY A 56 0.92 -10.74 33.93
N GLU A 57 0.06 -10.79 32.91
CA GLU A 57 -0.73 -11.99 32.62
C GLU A 57 0.16 -13.16 32.16
N GLY A 58 -0.42 -14.36 32.14
CA GLY A 58 0.24 -15.54 31.61
C GLY A 58 0.58 -15.43 30.12
N PHE A 59 1.64 -16.11 29.70
CA PHE A 59 2.03 -16.19 28.29
C PHE A 59 0.90 -16.83 27.45
N ARG A 60 0.45 -16.09 26.44
CA ARG A 60 -0.52 -16.55 25.42
C ARG A 60 0.05 -16.31 24.02
N ARG A 61 -0.30 -17.15 23.04
CA ARG A 61 0.15 -16.95 21.65
C ARG A 61 -0.44 -15.67 21.09
N ILE A 62 0.33 -14.95 20.28
CA ILE A 62 -0.11 -13.70 19.63
C ILE A 62 -1.37 -13.92 18.79
N GLY A 63 -1.45 -15.03 18.06
CA GLY A 63 -2.62 -15.39 17.26
C GLY A 63 -3.90 -15.67 18.06
N ASP A 64 -3.78 -15.86 19.38
CA ASP A 64 -4.92 -16.11 20.28
C ASP A 64 -5.33 -14.84 21.07
N ILE A 65 -4.67 -13.70 20.81
CA ILE A 65 -4.91 -12.42 21.48
C ILE A 65 -5.50 -11.45 20.46
N HIS A 66 -6.79 -11.14 20.59
CA HIS A 66 -7.55 -10.38 19.60
C HIS A 66 -6.97 -8.98 19.28
N GLU A 67 -6.43 -8.27 20.28
CA GLU A 67 -5.81 -6.96 20.04
C GLU A 67 -4.47 -7.05 19.30
N LEU A 68 -3.81 -8.21 19.31
CA LEU A 68 -2.49 -8.42 18.68
C LEU A 68 -2.60 -9.13 17.33
N GLU A 69 -3.46 -10.15 17.24
CA GLU A 69 -3.76 -10.95 16.04
C GLU A 69 -4.01 -10.08 14.81
N ARG A 70 -4.82 -9.03 14.97
CA ARG A 70 -5.20 -8.11 13.88
C ARG A 70 -4.04 -7.37 13.22
N HIS A 71 -2.89 -7.28 13.90
CA HIS A 71 -1.70 -6.62 13.38
C HIS A 71 -0.76 -7.57 12.63
N LEU A 72 -1.03 -8.88 12.67
CA LEU A 72 -0.24 -9.86 11.93
C LEU A 72 -0.34 -9.58 10.43
N LEU A 73 0.79 -9.70 9.73
CA LEU A 73 0.76 -9.75 8.27
C LEU A 73 -0.12 -10.94 7.84
N PRO A 74 -1.05 -10.75 6.88
CA PRO A 74 -2.07 -11.76 6.61
C PRO A 74 -1.56 -13.14 6.20
N SER A 75 -0.32 -13.27 5.73
CA SER A 75 0.27 -14.56 5.38
C SER A 75 1.42 -15.00 6.29
N THR A 76 1.54 -14.48 7.51
CA THR A 76 2.51 -15.00 8.49
C THR A 76 1.97 -16.25 9.17
N THR A 77 2.62 -17.40 8.97
CA THR A 77 2.35 -18.60 9.77
C THR A 77 3.34 -18.80 10.90
N ALA A 78 2.81 -19.51 11.90
CA ALA A 78 3.49 -20.32 12.88
C ALA A 78 4.91 -20.79 12.50
N ALA A 79 5.90 -20.32 13.25
CA ALA A 79 7.21 -20.97 13.45
C ALA A 79 8.39 -20.86 12.44
N THR A 80 8.35 -20.26 11.24
CA THR A 80 9.56 -20.30 10.37
C THR A 80 9.97 -19.04 9.59
N GLY A 81 9.26 -17.91 9.71
CA GLY A 81 9.52 -16.77 8.81
C GLY A 81 9.36 -17.11 7.32
N ARG A 82 8.69 -18.24 7.03
CA ARG A 82 8.30 -18.65 5.67
C ARG A 82 6.90 -18.11 5.42
N MET A 83 6.71 -17.59 4.21
CA MET A 83 5.42 -17.12 3.72
C MET A 83 4.44 -18.29 3.71
N PHE A 84 3.24 -18.10 4.25
CA PHE A 84 2.13 -19.00 3.92
C PHE A 84 1.82 -18.82 2.45
N GLU A 85 2.28 -19.78 1.64
CA GLU A 85 1.91 -19.90 0.25
C GLU A 85 0.59 -20.69 0.21
N PRO A 86 -0.54 -20.10 -0.23
CA PRO A 86 -1.85 -20.75 -0.22
C PRO A 86 -1.96 -22.05 -1.04
N GLY A 87 -0.88 -22.47 -1.70
CA GLY A 87 -0.81 -23.63 -2.57
C GLY A 87 0.21 -23.40 -3.67
N VAL A 88 -0.11 -23.85 -4.89
CA VAL A 88 0.70 -23.59 -6.09
C VAL A 88 0.31 -22.21 -6.67
N PRO A 89 1.25 -21.29 -6.94
CA PRO A 89 0.93 -20.00 -7.53
C PRO A 89 0.42 -20.13 -8.99
N ASP A 90 -0.58 -19.31 -9.33
CA ASP A 90 -1.09 -19.17 -10.70
C ASP A 90 -0.14 -18.41 -11.63
N PHE A 91 0.72 -17.57 -11.05
CA PHE A 91 1.71 -16.79 -11.77
C PHE A 91 2.91 -16.51 -10.86
N VAL A 92 4.11 -16.72 -11.39
CA VAL A 92 5.38 -16.43 -10.73
C VAL A 92 6.26 -15.64 -11.70
N CYS A 93 6.98 -14.64 -11.19
CA CYS A 93 8.05 -13.99 -11.92
C CYS A 93 9.11 -13.43 -10.98
N ASP A 94 10.28 -13.12 -11.53
CA ASP A 94 11.31 -12.33 -10.86
C ASP A 94 11.30 -10.90 -11.40
N LEU A 95 11.42 -9.90 -10.51
CA LEU A 95 11.35 -8.48 -10.87
C LEU A 95 12.52 -8.02 -11.76
N GLY A 96 13.64 -8.73 -11.76
CA GLY A 96 14.74 -8.49 -12.71
C GLY A 96 14.41 -8.88 -14.15
N THR A 97 13.44 -9.78 -14.34
CA THR A 97 12.97 -10.21 -15.66
C THR A 97 11.68 -9.52 -16.09
N MET A 98 10.77 -9.26 -15.13
CA MET A 98 9.50 -8.60 -15.37
C MET A 98 9.31 -7.48 -14.34
N PRO A 99 9.58 -6.21 -14.72
CA PRO A 99 9.46 -5.08 -13.80
C PRO A 99 8.06 -4.97 -13.20
N MET A 100 7.96 -4.47 -11.97
CA MET A 100 6.69 -4.42 -11.23
C MET A 100 5.60 -3.64 -11.98
N LEU A 101 5.95 -2.60 -12.75
CA LEU A 101 4.99 -1.88 -13.61
C LEU A 101 4.26 -2.84 -14.57
N ALA A 102 4.99 -3.77 -15.19
CA ALA A 102 4.43 -4.77 -16.09
C ALA A 102 3.58 -5.80 -15.34
N VAL A 103 4.00 -6.20 -14.13
CA VAL A 103 3.21 -7.09 -13.26
C VAL A 103 1.87 -6.44 -12.91
N LEU A 104 1.88 -5.20 -12.44
CA LEU A 104 0.66 -4.45 -12.09
C LEU A 104 -0.25 -4.25 -13.31
N ALA A 105 0.31 -3.92 -14.47
CA ALA A 105 -0.46 -3.79 -15.70
C ALA A 105 -1.12 -5.11 -16.10
N ARG A 106 -0.41 -6.25 -16.01
CA ARG A 106 -0.98 -7.58 -16.25
C ARG A 106 -2.14 -7.88 -15.31
N MET A 107 -1.97 -7.64 -14.00
CA MET A 107 -3.04 -7.87 -13.01
C MET A 107 -4.28 -7.02 -13.30
N ARG A 108 -4.07 -5.76 -13.67
CA ARG A 108 -5.13 -4.81 -14.05
C ARG A 108 -5.87 -5.27 -15.31
N GLN A 109 -5.13 -5.53 -16.39
CA GLN A 109 -5.67 -5.89 -17.71
C GLN A 109 -6.50 -7.17 -17.70
N ARG A 110 -6.14 -8.12 -16.82
CA ARG A 110 -6.82 -9.41 -16.65
C ARG A 110 -7.93 -9.37 -15.60
N ARG A 111 -8.14 -8.22 -14.96
CA ARG A 111 -9.11 -8.04 -13.86
C ARG A 111 -8.95 -9.09 -12.76
N GLU A 112 -7.70 -9.43 -12.43
CA GLU A 112 -7.38 -10.51 -11.49
C GLU A 112 -7.95 -10.23 -10.08
N THR A 113 -8.36 -11.31 -9.40
CA THR A 113 -8.83 -11.28 -8.01
C THR A 113 -8.01 -12.31 -7.23
N GLY A 114 -7.30 -11.88 -6.19
CA GLY A 114 -6.36 -12.73 -5.48
C GLY A 114 -5.29 -11.95 -4.73
N GLY A 115 -4.26 -12.66 -4.24
CA GLY A 115 -3.13 -12.10 -3.52
C GLY A 115 -1.84 -12.19 -4.33
N LEU A 116 -1.12 -11.07 -4.46
CA LEU A 116 0.22 -10.98 -4.99
C LEU A 116 1.20 -10.81 -3.83
N PHE A 117 2.11 -11.76 -3.67
CA PHE A 117 3.12 -11.76 -2.63
C PHE A 117 4.46 -11.41 -3.26
N VAL A 118 5.11 -10.38 -2.74
CA VAL A 118 6.37 -9.87 -3.26
C VAL A 118 7.40 -9.94 -2.15
N LEU A 119 8.50 -10.65 -2.42
CA LEU A 119 9.60 -10.84 -1.50
C LEU A 119 10.89 -10.33 -2.14
N ARG A 120 11.54 -9.38 -1.47
CA ARG A 120 12.87 -8.91 -1.82
C ARG A 120 13.83 -9.23 -0.69
N LYS A 121 14.93 -9.92 -1.00
CA LYS A 121 16.02 -10.11 -0.06
C LYS A 121 16.75 -8.77 0.09
N GLY A 122 16.91 -8.28 1.31
CA GLY A 122 17.70 -7.09 1.64
C GLY A 122 18.97 -7.48 2.38
N ALA A 123 19.91 -6.54 2.51
CA ALA A 123 21.17 -6.76 3.23
C ALA A 123 20.93 -7.10 4.71
N ASP A 124 20.03 -6.37 5.38
CA ASP A 124 19.73 -6.58 6.80
C ASP A 124 18.48 -7.46 7.02
N ARG A 125 17.43 -7.22 6.23
CA ARG A 125 16.16 -7.93 6.37
C ARG A 125 15.43 -8.05 5.03
N ALA A 126 14.77 -9.19 4.84
CA ALA A 126 13.86 -9.38 3.72
C ALA A 126 12.66 -8.42 3.83
N GLN A 127 12.36 -7.72 2.75
CA GLN A 127 11.16 -6.90 2.64
C GLN A 127 10.05 -7.73 1.99
N ARG A 128 8.89 -7.74 2.64
CA ARG A 128 7.70 -8.47 2.20
C ARG A 128 6.56 -7.49 2.01
N LYS A 129 5.88 -7.63 0.87
CA LYS A 129 4.63 -6.92 0.57
C LYS A 129 3.59 -7.90 0.07
N GLU A 130 2.35 -7.65 0.47
CA GLU A 130 1.20 -8.47 0.09
C GLU A 130 0.15 -7.54 -0.51
N ILE A 131 -0.16 -7.72 -1.79
CA ILE A 131 -1.12 -6.91 -2.52
C ILE A 131 -2.36 -7.77 -2.77
N TYR A 132 -3.49 -7.34 -2.24
CA TYR A 132 -4.75 -8.03 -2.46
C TYR A 132 -5.57 -7.28 -3.48
N LEU A 133 -6.06 -8.00 -4.49
CA LEU A 133 -6.76 -7.47 -5.64
C LEU A 133 -8.18 -8.00 -5.73
N ARG A 134 -9.08 -7.16 -6.24
CA ARG A 134 -10.44 -7.55 -6.63
C ARG A 134 -10.76 -6.92 -7.98
N GLY A 135 -10.99 -7.74 -9.00
CA GLY A 135 -11.33 -7.27 -10.34
C GLY A 135 -10.24 -6.39 -10.96
N GLY A 136 -8.97 -6.62 -10.66
CA GLY A 136 -7.83 -5.80 -11.12
C GLY A 136 -7.66 -4.47 -10.40
N ARG A 137 -8.36 -4.28 -9.26
CA ARG A 137 -8.27 -3.09 -8.40
C ARG A 137 -7.61 -3.46 -7.08
N LEU A 138 -6.86 -2.52 -6.50
CA LEU A 138 -6.21 -2.66 -5.22
C LEU A 138 -7.25 -2.63 -4.09
N LEU A 139 -7.43 -3.77 -3.44
CA LEU A 139 -8.31 -3.92 -2.27
C LEU A 139 -7.57 -3.57 -0.98
N HIS A 140 -6.38 -4.12 -0.80
CA HIS A 140 -5.57 -3.97 0.41
C HIS A 140 -4.09 -4.16 0.10
N VAL A 141 -3.20 -3.55 0.89
CA VAL A 141 -1.75 -3.82 0.85
C VAL A 141 -1.15 -3.84 2.24
N ALA A 142 -0.44 -4.94 2.54
CA ALA A 142 0.35 -5.10 3.76
C ALA A 142 1.85 -5.00 3.41
N SER A 143 2.65 -4.52 4.37
CA SER A 143 4.10 -4.35 4.20
C SER A 143 4.82 -4.59 5.52
N SER A 144 5.95 -5.29 5.47
CA SER A 144 6.83 -5.50 6.62
C SER A 144 7.80 -4.33 6.88
N ALA A 145 7.84 -3.31 6.00
CA ALA A 145 8.75 -2.18 6.12
C ALA A 145 8.29 -1.20 7.21
N ARG A 146 9.15 -0.92 8.20
CA ARG A 146 8.82 -0.08 9.37
C ARG A 146 8.50 1.36 8.96
N GLU A 147 9.26 1.91 8.03
CA GLU A 147 9.08 3.24 7.45
C GLU A 147 7.75 3.40 6.69
N GLU A 148 7.07 2.29 6.40
CA GLU A 148 5.76 2.29 5.75
C GLU A 148 4.61 2.11 6.73
N LEU A 149 4.84 2.03 8.04
CA LEU A 149 3.78 2.04 9.05
C LEU A 149 2.96 3.34 8.99
N LEU A 150 1.69 3.31 9.42
CA LEU A 150 0.78 4.46 9.31
C LEU A 150 1.29 5.71 10.03
N GLY A 151 1.74 5.57 11.28
CA GLY A 151 2.32 6.69 12.03
C GLY A 151 3.53 7.31 11.33
N GLU A 152 4.49 6.48 10.94
CA GLU A 152 5.70 6.91 10.23
C GLU A 152 5.38 7.59 8.89
N TYR A 153 4.40 7.05 8.17
CA TYR A 153 3.91 7.63 6.93
C TYR A 153 3.29 9.02 7.15
N LEU A 154 2.44 9.19 8.17
CA LEU A 154 1.82 10.47 8.49
C LEU A 154 2.87 11.53 8.89
N VAL A 155 3.85 11.15 9.71
CA VAL A 155 4.97 12.02 10.09
C VAL A 155 5.78 12.45 8.87
N ARG A 156 6.17 11.51 8.01
CA ARG A 156 6.93 11.81 6.79
C ARG A 156 6.18 12.74 5.82
N ARG A 157 4.85 12.71 5.83
CA ARG A 157 4.00 13.58 5.01
C ARG A 157 3.67 14.92 5.69
N GLY A 158 4.15 15.15 6.90
CA GLY A 158 3.87 16.36 7.69
C GLY A 158 2.43 16.46 8.19
N ALA A 159 1.67 15.37 8.15
CA ALA A 159 0.28 15.31 8.61
C ALA A 159 0.15 15.05 10.12
N LEU A 160 1.26 14.68 10.77
CA LEU A 160 1.36 14.39 12.20
C LEU A 160 2.77 14.77 12.67
N SER A 161 2.91 15.39 13.85
CA SER A 161 4.25 15.62 14.42
C SER A 161 4.84 14.33 15.01
N ARG A 162 6.16 14.29 15.25
CA ARG A 162 6.78 13.13 15.91
C ARG A 162 6.27 13.00 17.34
N GLU A 163 6.13 14.13 18.02
CA GLU A 163 5.67 14.24 19.40
C GLU A 163 4.23 13.73 19.56
N ASP A 164 3.35 14.11 18.64
CA ASP A 164 1.95 13.65 18.62
C ASP A 164 1.84 12.15 18.35
N LEU A 165 2.68 11.62 17.44
CA LEU A 165 2.75 10.18 17.21
C LEU A 165 3.19 9.44 18.48
N GLU A 166 4.21 9.92 19.17
CA GLU A 166 4.67 9.32 20.42
C GLU A 166 3.59 9.37 21.52
N GLN A 167 2.83 10.47 21.60
CA GLN A 167 1.68 10.57 22.50
C GLN A 167 0.59 9.55 22.16
N ALA A 168 0.23 9.42 20.88
CA ALA A 168 -0.75 8.44 20.43
C ALA A 168 -0.28 7.00 20.74
N LEU A 169 0.99 6.68 20.51
CA LEU A 169 1.55 5.35 20.80
C LEU A 169 1.51 5.00 22.29
N ARG A 170 1.70 5.98 23.19
CA ARG A 170 1.54 5.74 24.65
C ARG A 170 0.11 5.38 25.04
N LEU A 171 -0.89 5.86 24.30
CA LEU A 171 -2.31 5.63 24.58
C LEU A 171 -2.94 4.54 23.71
N LEU A 172 -2.18 3.92 22.80
CA LEU A 172 -2.65 2.98 21.79
C LEU A 172 -3.47 1.82 22.36
N LYS A 173 -3.08 1.32 23.53
CA LYS A 173 -3.78 0.24 24.24
C LYS A 173 -5.21 0.63 24.63
N ASN A 174 -5.41 1.88 25.05
CA ASN A 174 -6.73 2.38 25.47
C ASN A 174 -7.74 2.43 24.32
N PHE A 175 -7.25 2.34 23.08
CA PHE A 175 -8.04 2.31 21.85
C PHE A 175 -7.89 0.98 21.10
N GLY A 176 -7.66 -0.13 21.83
CA GLY A 176 -7.69 -1.49 21.28
C GLY A 176 -6.63 -1.76 20.20
N GLY A 177 -5.49 -1.06 20.24
CA GLY A 177 -4.40 -1.22 19.26
C GLY A 177 -4.56 -0.45 17.96
N ARG A 178 -5.65 0.28 17.79
CA ARG A 178 -5.95 0.95 16.52
C ARG A 178 -5.38 2.36 16.52
N LEU A 179 -4.22 2.52 15.86
CA LEU A 179 -3.56 3.83 15.76
C LEU A 179 -4.47 4.87 15.11
N GLY A 180 -5.24 4.50 14.09
CA GLY A 180 -6.18 5.41 13.43
C GLY A 180 -7.24 5.97 14.38
N ASP A 181 -7.92 5.09 15.14
CA ASP A 181 -8.90 5.48 16.15
C ASP A 181 -8.27 6.34 17.24
N THR A 182 -7.04 5.99 17.66
CA THR A 182 -6.29 6.75 18.67
C THR A 182 -6.06 8.18 18.19
N LEU A 183 -5.59 8.36 16.95
CA LEU A 183 -5.31 9.68 16.37
C LEU A 183 -6.57 10.54 16.25
N ILE A 184 -7.69 9.94 15.82
CA ILE A 184 -8.98 10.63 15.72
C ILE A 184 -9.49 11.02 17.12
N SER A 185 -9.42 10.09 18.08
CA SER A 185 -9.93 10.33 19.44
C SER A 185 -9.14 11.42 20.17
N LEU A 186 -7.84 11.52 19.89
CA LEU A 186 -6.97 12.57 20.41
C LEU A 186 -7.06 13.89 19.61
N HIS A 187 -7.92 13.96 18.59
CA HIS A 187 -8.06 15.13 17.70
C HIS A 187 -6.74 15.54 17.03
N LEU A 188 -5.85 14.59 16.81
CA LEU A 188 -4.55 14.81 16.16
C LEU A 188 -4.66 14.77 14.64
N VAL A 189 -5.64 14.01 14.12
CA VAL A 189 -5.92 13.89 12.69
C VAL A 189 -7.42 13.73 12.48
N ASP A 190 -7.98 14.47 11.51
CA ASP A 190 -9.38 14.30 11.10
C ASP A 190 -9.61 12.96 10.40
N ALA A 191 -10.78 12.35 10.66
CA ALA A 191 -11.13 11.04 10.09
C ALA A 191 -11.06 11.04 8.55
N HIS A 192 -11.57 12.09 7.90
CA HIS A 192 -11.53 12.24 6.44
C HIS A 192 -10.09 12.24 5.91
N ASP A 193 -9.21 13.02 6.54
CA ASP A 193 -7.81 13.14 6.11
C ASP A 193 -7.02 11.87 6.41
N LEU A 194 -7.33 11.17 7.51
CA LEU A 194 -6.77 9.86 7.80
C LEU A 194 -7.18 8.84 6.72
N PHE A 195 -8.44 8.80 6.30
CA PHE A 195 -8.88 7.91 5.22
C PHE A 195 -8.17 8.23 3.90
N ARG A 196 -7.99 9.51 3.56
CA ARG A 196 -7.19 9.91 2.39
C ARG A 196 -5.74 9.45 2.53
N ALA A 197 -5.13 9.64 3.70
CA ALA A 197 -3.76 9.24 3.98
C ALA A 197 -3.57 7.71 3.87
N ILE A 198 -4.52 6.90 4.33
CA ILE A 198 -4.50 5.43 4.18
C ILE A 198 -4.56 5.04 2.70
N ARG A 199 -5.39 5.72 1.89
CA ARG A 199 -5.45 5.49 0.43
C ARG A 199 -4.12 5.83 -0.24
N ASP A 200 -3.56 6.99 0.07
CA ASP A 200 -2.28 7.43 -0.48
C ASP A 200 -1.13 6.52 -0.03
N GLN A 201 -1.11 6.10 1.24
CA GLN A 201 -0.15 5.13 1.74
C GLN A 201 -0.27 3.80 1.00
N GLY A 202 -1.48 3.29 0.78
CA GLY A 202 -1.70 2.06 0.03
C GLY A 202 -1.17 2.17 -1.40
N ARG A 203 -1.43 3.29 -2.08
CA ARG A 203 -0.85 3.59 -3.40
C ARG A 203 0.67 3.60 -3.34
N ASP A 204 1.26 4.32 -2.39
CA ASP A 204 2.70 4.52 -2.27
C ASP A 204 3.42 3.22 -1.93
N ARG A 205 2.86 2.38 -1.04
CA ARG A 205 3.39 1.04 -0.74
C ARG A 205 3.48 0.16 -1.98
N VAL A 206 2.49 0.22 -2.87
CA VAL A 206 2.52 -0.50 -4.14
C VAL A 206 3.55 0.11 -5.10
N ALA A 207 3.57 1.44 -5.19
CA ALA A 207 4.48 2.18 -6.05
C ALA A 207 5.96 1.94 -5.72
N THR A 208 6.33 1.83 -4.43
CA THR A 208 7.72 1.57 -3.99
C THR A 208 8.30 0.30 -4.60
N MET A 209 7.48 -0.74 -4.87
CA MET A 209 7.98 -1.96 -5.54
C MET A 209 8.41 -1.71 -6.98
N CYS A 210 7.96 -0.63 -7.62
CA CYS A 210 8.36 -0.30 -8.99
C CYS A 210 9.82 0.08 -9.09
N SER A 211 10.45 0.56 -8.02
CA SER A 211 11.89 0.85 -7.99
C SER A 211 12.75 -0.37 -7.63
N TRP A 212 12.16 -1.55 -7.40
CA TRP A 212 12.90 -2.77 -7.11
C TRP A 212 13.37 -3.43 -8.41
N SER A 213 14.68 -3.66 -8.51
CA SER A 213 15.31 -4.35 -9.65
C SER A 213 15.39 -5.86 -9.51
N GLU A 214 15.01 -6.40 -8.35
CA GLU A 214 15.06 -7.81 -8.01
C GLU A 214 13.97 -8.16 -6.99
N GLY A 215 13.57 -9.42 -6.94
CA GLY A 215 12.59 -9.91 -5.98
C GLY A 215 11.63 -10.91 -6.61
N GLY A 216 11.23 -11.91 -5.82
CA GLY A 216 10.26 -12.91 -6.24
C GLY A 216 8.84 -12.38 -6.11
N VAL A 217 8.03 -12.63 -7.12
CA VAL A 217 6.59 -12.33 -7.15
C VAL A 217 5.83 -13.63 -7.35
N ALA A 218 4.84 -13.89 -6.50
CA ALA A 218 3.91 -15.01 -6.63
C ALA A 218 2.47 -14.52 -6.51
N PHE A 219 1.62 -14.88 -7.47
CA PHE A 219 0.19 -14.59 -7.46
C PHE A 219 -0.63 -15.85 -7.21
N TYR A 220 -1.62 -15.72 -6.34
CA TYR A 220 -2.58 -16.77 -6.02
C TYR A 220 -3.98 -16.24 -6.23
N ARG A 221 -4.69 -16.78 -7.21
CA ARG A 221 -6.06 -16.38 -7.53
C ARG A 221 -7.00 -16.79 -6.42
N GLY A 222 -7.97 -15.93 -6.11
CA GLY A 222 -8.97 -16.18 -5.08
C GLY A 222 -8.50 -15.93 -3.64
N THR A 223 -7.19 -15.79 -3.40
CA THR A 223 -6.67 -15.48 -2.06
C THR A 223 -7.17 -14.13 -1.57
N THR A 224 -7.76 -14.13 -0.37
CA THR A 224 -8.26 -12.93 0.31
C THR A 224 -7.45 -12.66 1.58
N PRO A 225 -7.28 -11.39 1.96
CA PRO A 225 -6.69 -11.06 3.25
C PRO A 225 -7.62 -11.51 4.39
N GLY A 226 -7.05 -11.97 5.51
CA GLY A 226 -7.83 -12.43 6.67
C GLY A 226 -8.69 -11.33 7.29
N HIS A 227 -8.12 -10.13 7.46
CA HIS A 227 -8.83 -8.96 7.98
C HIS A 227 -8.50 -7.70 7.15
N VAL A 228 -9.51 -6.88 6.87
CA VAL A 228 -9.36 -5.59 6.17
C VAL A 228 -10.24 -4.57 6.87
N GLU A 229 -9.62 -3.71 7.68
CA GLU A 229 -10.32 -2.58 8.30
C GLU A 229 -10.77 -1.57 7.24
N PHE A 230 -9.92 -1.30 6.25
CA PHE A 230 -10.15 -0.29 5.23
C PHE A 230 -9.88 -0.81 3.82
N LYS A 231 -10.92 -0.81 2.98
CA LYS A 231 -10.83 -1.20 1.58
C LYS A 231 -10.38 0.01 0.75
N LEU A 232 -9.24 -0.11 0.09
CA LEU A 232 -8.63 1.00 -0.66
C LEU A 232 -9.42 1.36 -1.93
N ASP A 233 -9.92 0.33 -2.61
CA ASP A 233 -10.61 0.39 -3.91
C ASP A 233 -9.94 1.36 -4.90
N LEU A 234 -8.65 1.14 -5.15
CA LEU A 234 -7.84 1.96 -6.06
C LEU A 234 -7.63 1.23 -7.39
N ASP A 235 -7.77 1.95 -8.51
CA ASP A 235 -7.34 1.44 -9.80
C ASP A 235 -5.81 1.31 -9.82
N LEU A 236 -5.28 0.17 -10.29
CA LEU A 236 -3.84 -0.10 -10.34
C LEU A 236 -3.05 0.87 -11.23
N ALA A 237 -3.71 1.62 -12.11
CA ALA A 237 -3.09 2.72 -12.84
C ALA A 237 -2.55 3.82 -11.89
N SER A 238 -3.19 4.04 -10.74
CA SER A 238 -2.73 5.01 -9.74
C SER A 238 -1.34 4.66 -9.15
N PRO A 239 -1.11 3.45 -8.60
CA PRO A 239 0.23 3.05 -8.19
C PRO A 239 1.21 2.83 -9.35
N ILE A 240 0.76 2.48 -10.57
CA ILE A 240 1.64 2.45 -11.76
C ILE A 240 2.20 3.85 -12.06
N MET A 241 1.35 4.89 -12.05
CA MET A 241 1.79 6.27 -12.24
C MET A 241 2.76 6.71 -11.13
N ALA A 242 2.41 6.45 -9.87
CA ALA A 242 3.29 6.76 -8.73
C ALA A 242 4.63 5.99 -8.83
N GLY A 243 4.60 4.74 -9.28
CA GLY A 243 5.78 3.92 -9.52
C GLY A 243 6.67 4.47 -10.62
N ALA A 244 6.10 4.97 -11.71
CA ALA A 244 6.83 5.64 -12.77
C ALA A 244 7.55 6.91 -12.27
N ILE A 245 6.90 7.68 -11.39
CA ILE A 245 7.53 8.85 -10.75
C ILE A 245 8.73 8.41 -9.89
N LEU A 246 8.59 7.36 -9.08
CA LEU A 246 9.67 6.86 -8.24
C LEU A 246 10.85 6.29 -9.05
N LEU A 247 10.56 5.55 -10.12
CA LEU A 247 11.56 5.03 -11.05
C LEU A 247 12.37 6.15 -11.72
N GLY A 248 11.70 7.24 -12.12
CA GLY A 248 12.35 8.43 -12.64
C GLY A 248 12.96 9.34 -11.56
N GLN A 249 13.09 8.87 -10.32
CA GLN A 249 13.63 9.63 -9.18
C GLN A 249 12.92 10.98 -8.95
N GLY A 250 11.60 10.99 -9.14
CA GLY A 250 10.78 12.19 -9.08
C GLY A 250 10.57 12.89 -10.42
N GLU A 251 11.36 12.57 -11.44
CA GLU A 251 11.30 13.17 -12.78
C GLU A 251 10.94 12.12 -13.85
N PRO A 252 9.66 11.70 -13.95
CA PRO A 252 9.21 10.65 -14.88
C PRO A 252 9.46 10.99 -16.35
N ALA A 253 9.71 12.25 -16.71
CA ALA A 253 10.09 12.63 -18.07
C ALA A 253 11.37 11.92 -18.55
N THR A 254 12.26 11.54 -17.63
CA THR A 254 13.50 10.78 -17.92
C THR A 254 13.24 9.36 -18.45
N LEU A 255 12.04 8.83 -18.24
CA LEU A 255 11.62 7.49 -18.70
C LEU A 255 10.94 7.53 -20.06
N LEU A 256 10.62 8.71 -20.58
CA LEU A 256 10.04 8.89 -21.91
C LEU A 256 11.18 8.89 -22.97
N PRO A 257 10.91 8.47 -24.21
CA PRO A 257 11.85 8.67 -25.31
C PRO A 257 11.93 10.17 -25.67
N ASN A 258 12.57 10.47 -26.80
CA ASN A 258 12.64 11.84 -27.30
C ASN A 258 11.22 12.45 -27.39
N LEU A 259 11.06 13.70 -26.94
CA LEU A 259 9.77 14.39 -26.91
C LEU A 259 9.16 14.64 -28.30
N SER A 260 9.94 14.53 -29.37
CA SER A 260 9.46 14.53 -30.75
C SER A 260 8.82 13.20 -31.19
N THR A 261 8.94 12.12 -30.39
CA THR A 261 8.33 10.82 -30.69
C THR A 261 6.81 10.94 -30.69
N HIS A 262 6.17 10.37 -31.71
CA HIS A 262 4.72 10.37 -31.85
C HIS A 262 4.07 9.30 -30.96
N ILE A 263 2.97 9.67 -30.32
CA ILE A 263 2.10 8.73 -29.61
C ILE A 263 1.10 8.15 -30.61
N LEU A 264 0.98 6.83 -30.62
CA LEU A 264 0.00 6.11 -31.43
C LEU A 264 -0.99 5.35 -30.54
N PRO A 265 -2.18 5.00 -31.05
CA PRO A 265 -3.06 4.04 -30.38
C PRO A 265 -2.33 2.74 -30.08
N GLY A 266 -2.45 2.25 -28.85
CA GLY A 266 -1.82 1.02 -28.40
C GLY A 266 -2.68 -0.23 -28.70
N PRO A 267 -2.15 -1.44 -28.46
CA PRO A 267 -2.82 -2.70 -28.77
C PRO A 267 -4.12 -2.93 -27.97
N ARG A 268 -4.35 -2.18 -26.89
CA ARG A 268 -5.56 -2.24 -26.06
C ARG A 268 -6.39 -0.96 -26.13
N ILE A 269 -6.24 -0.14 -27.18
CA ILE A 269 -7.02 1.09 -27.32
C ILE A 269 -8.53 0.83 -27.30
N GLU A 270 -9.01 -0.25 -27.92
CA GLU A 270 -10.43 -0.61 -27.95
C GLU A 270 -10.99 -0.91 -26.56
N ALA A 271 -10.17 -1.45 -25.65
CA ALA A 271 -10.59 -1.70 -24.27
C ALA A 271 -10.99 -0.41 -23.54
N THR A 272 -10.47 0.76 -23.96
CA THR A 272 -10.78 2.06 -23.36
C THR A 272 -12.21 2.55 -23.64
N LEU A 273 -12.94 1.86 -24.52
CA LEU A 273 -14.37 2.10 -24.74
C LEU A 273 -15.22 1.58 -23.55
N ASP A 274 -14.70 0.61 -22.78
CA ASP A 274 -15.35 0.11 -21.57
C ASP A 274 -15.16 1.10 -20.40
N ARG A 275 -16.26 1.51 -19.77
CA ARG A 275 -16.25 2.36 -18.57
C ARG A 275 -15.49 1.74 -17.40
N ARG A 276 -15.45 0.41 -17.30
CA ARG A 276 -14.70 -0.32 -16.26
C ARG A 276 -13.20 -0.40 -16.53
N GLU A 277 -12.75 0.04 -17.70
CA GLU A 277 -11.33 0.15 -18.08
C GLU A 277 -10.89 1.62 -18.01
N ARG A 278 -11.59 2.52 -18.72
CA ARG A 278 -11.23 3.94 -18.80
C ARG A 278 -11.74 4.76 -17.62
N GLY A 279 -13.00 4.58 -17.22
CA GLY A 279 -13.66 5.42 -16.21
C GLY A 279 -13.11 5.26 -14.80
N THR A 280 -12.40 4.17 -14.52
CA THR A 280 -11.78 3.91 -13.22
C THR A 280 -10.33 4.40 -13.10
N ALA A 281 -9.68 4.69 -14.23
CA ALA A 281 -8.30 5.16 -14.25
C ALA A 281 -8.19 6.62 -13.76
N PRO A 282 -7.00 7.07 -13.33
CA PRO A 282 -6.74 8.48 -13.04
C PRO A 282 -7.19 9.40 -14.18
N SER A 283 -7.77 10.55 -13.86
CA SER A 283 -8.32 11.50 -14.84
C SER A 283 -7.30 11.93 -15.91
N SER A 284 -6.03 12.09 -15.51
CA SER A 284 -4.89 12.38 -16.39
C SER A 284 -4.65 11.31 -17.47
N MET A 285 -5.03 10.05 -17.22
CA MET A 285 -4.98 8.99 -18.24
C MET A 285 -6.21 8.95 -19.14
N GLN A 286 -7.38 9.37 -18.62
CA GLN A 286 -8.65 9.22 -19.34
C GLN A 286 -8.69 10.01 -20.66
N ARG A 287 -7.89 11.06 -20.82
CA ARG A 287 -7.83 11.87 -22.07
C ARG A 287 -6.94 11.24 -23.15
N LEU A 288 -6.02 10.35 -22.78
CA LEU A 288 -4.99 9.81 -23.68
C LEU A 288 -5.52 8.99 -24.87
N PRO A 289 -6.58 8.17 -24.75
CA PRO A 289 -7.11 7.43 -25.89
C PRO A 289 -7.56 8.35 -27.03
N GLU A 290 -8.26 9.44 -26.70
CA GLU A 290 -8.71 10.41 -27.69
C GLU A 290 -7.53 11.19 -28.29
N LEU A 291 -6.63 11.65 -27.42
CA LEU A 291 -5.44 12.39 -27.80
C LEU A 291 -4.53 11.59 -28.74
N SER A 292 -4.45 10.26 -28.58
CA SER A 292 -3.63 9.40 -29.45
C SER A 292 -4.11 9.33 -30.90
N LYS A 293 -5.37 9.65 -31.20
CA LYS A 293 -5.94 9.57 -32.56
C LYS A 293 -5.33 10.59 -33.53
N SER A 294 -4.95 11.76 -33.04
CA SER A 294 -4.28 12.79 -33.85
C SER A 294 -2.76 12.55 -33.98
N SER A 295 -2.26 11.44 -33.43
CA SER A 295 -0.84 11.07 -33.42
C SER A 295 0.09 12.21 -33.00
N PRO A 296 -0.14 12.91 -31.88
CA PRO A 296 0.69 14.03 -31.47
C PRO A 296 2.06 13.56 -31.01
N THR A 297 3.05 14.47 -31.06
CA THR A 297 4.33 14.25 -30.37
C THR A 297 4.12 14.20 -28.85
N LEU A 298 5.03 13.55 -28.13
CA LEU A 298 5.03 13.55 -26.66
C LEU A 298 5.02 14.97 -26.08
N GLU A 299 5.75 15.91 -26.69
CA GLU A 299 5.73 17.32 -26.30
C GLU A 299 4.33 17.93 -26.37
N ASN A 300 3.66 17.77 -27.53
CA ASN A 300 2.32 18.30 -27.74
C ASN A 300 1.29 17.62 -26.82
N ALA A 301 1.44 16.33 -26.57
CA ALA A 301 0.59 15.58 -25.65
C ALA A 301 0.72 16.08 -24.20
N ILE A 302 1.95 16.29 -23.73
CA ILE A 302 2.20 16.84 -22.39
C ILE A 302 1.60 18.24 -22.29
N SER A 303 1.81 19.09 -23.30
CA SER A 303 1.23 20.43 -23.34
C SER A 303 -0.30 20.38 -23.22
N ALA A 304 -0.97 19.58 -24.05
CA ALA A 304 -2.43 19.43 -24.05
C ALA A 304 -3.00 18.87 -22.72
N LEU A 305 -2.26 17.97 -22.07
CA LEU A 305 -2.64 17.42 -20.77
C LEU A 305 -2.50 18.44 -19.63
N THR A 306 -1.50 19.32 -19.70
CA THR A 306 -1.26 20.35 -18.67
C THR A 306 -2.10 21.61 -18.84
N GLN A 307 -2.76 21.78 -19.99
CA GLN A 307 -3.71 22.87 -20.21
C GLN A 307 -5.03 22.58 -19.48
N PRO A 308 -5.66 23.60 -18.85
CA PRO A 308 -6.99 23.47 -18.29
C PRO A 308 -7.98 23.07 -19.39
N ASP A 309 -8.84 22.10 -19.09
CA ASP A 309 -9.94 21.74 -19.99
C ASP A 309 -11.02 22.83 -19.93
N VAL A 310 -11.78 22.99 -21.01
CA VAL A 310 -12.86 24.00 -21.12
C VAL A 310 -13.95 23.74 -20.08
N ASP A 311 -14.10 22.49 -19.62
CA ASP A 311 -15.10 22.02 -18.66
C ASP A 311 -14.64 22.08 -17.19
N GLY A 312 -13.64 22.90 -16.85
CA GLY A 312 -13.22 23.10 -15.45
C GLY A 312 -12.49 21.90 -14.84
N ALA A 313 -11.87 21.05 -15.67
CA ALA A 313 -11.08 19.93 -15.20
C ALA A 313 -9.86 20.41 -14.39
N ARG A 314 -9.49 19.62 -13.37
CA ARG A 314 -8.27 19.82 -12.56
C ARG A 314 -7.05 19.99 -13.49
N VAL A 315 -6.37 21.13 -13.37
CA VAL A 315 -5.05 21.35 -13.98
C VAL A 315 -4.07 20.35 -13.38
N ILE A 316 -3.42 19.55 -14.23
CA ILE A 316 -2.38 18.61 -13.80
C ILE A 316 -1.01 19.15 -14.13
N GLY A 317 -0.03 18.87 -13.26
CA GLY A 317 1.36 19.26 -13.51
C GLY A 317 2.04 18.36 -14.54
N ARG A 318 3.14 18.87 -15.13
CA ARG A 318 3.98 18.13 -16.10
C ARG A 318 4.39 16.74 -15.59
N LYS A 319 4.72 16.62 -14.30
CA LYS A 319 5.09 15.36 -13.64
C LYS A 319 3.98 14.30 -13.74
N GLU A 320 2.75 14.71 -13.48
CA GLU A 320 1.58 13.82 -13.58
C GLU A 320 1.29 13.44 -15.04
N ALA A 321 1.41 14.38 -15.98
CA ALA A 321 1.22 14.12 -17.40
C ALA A 321 2.21 13.07 -17.93
N CYS A 322 3.51 13.20 -17.61
CA CYS A 322 4.51 12.21 -17.98
C CYS A 322 4.24 10.83 -17.36
N ALA A 323 3.87 10.79 -16.06
CA ALA A 323 3.51 9.54 -15.40
C ALA A 323 2.28 8.88 -16.04
N ALA A 324 1.29 9.67 -16.46
CA ALA A 324 0.09 9.18 -17.15
C ALA A 324 0.43 8.57 -18.51
N LEU A 325 1.32 9.18 -19.28
CA LEU A 325 1.82 8.64 -20.55
C LEU A 325 2.52 7.29 -20.36
N ILE A 326 3.40 7.18 -19.37
CA ILE A 326 4.09 5.92 -19.03
C ILE A 326 3.09 4.86 -18.60
N ALA A 327 2.15 5.20 -17.72
CA ALA A 327 1.13 4.27 -17.26
C ALA A 327 0.23 3.80 -18.41
N ALA A 328 -0.21 4.70 -19.29
CA ALA A 328 -1.04 4.38 -20.45
C ALA A 328 -0.31 3.48 -21.45
N LYS A 329 0.98 3.71 -21.69
CA LYS A 329 1.82 2.78 -22.47
C LYS A 329 1.89 1.42 -21.80
N THR A 330 2.17 1.39 -20.50
CA THR A 330 2.33 0.16 -19.71
C THR A 330 1.06 -0.70 -19.74
N VAL A 331 -0.13 -0.08 -19.65
CA VAL A 331 -1.40 -0.80 -19.77
C VAL A 331 -1.86 -1.03 -21.21
N GLY A 332 -1.11 -0.58 -22.20
CA GLY A 332 -1.33 -0.83 -23.63
C GLY A 332 -2.36 0.07 -24.30
N TRP A 333 -2.75 1.19 -23.69
CA TRP A 333 -3.69 2.15 -24.31
C TRP A 333 -3.04 2.96 -25.42
N ILE A 334 -1.76 3.28 -25.26
CA ILE A 334 -0.95 4.00 -26.25
C ILE A 334 0.37 3.27 -26.50
N GLN A 335 1.08 3.66 -27.54
CA GLN A 335 2.44 3.21 -27.83
C GLN A 335 3.30 4.34 -28.40
N PHE A 336 4.60 4.22 -28.21
CA PHE A 336 5.68 5.03 -28.75
C PHE A 336 6.99 4.25 -28.61
#